data_AF-A0AAD8DQX9-F1
#
_entry.id   AF-A0AAD8DQX9-F1
#
_cell.length_a   1.000
_cell.length_b   1.000
_cell.length_c   1.000
_cell.angle_alpha   90.00
_cell.angle_beta   90.00
_cell.angle_gamma   90.00
#
_symmetry.space_group_name_H-M   'P 1'
#
loop_
_entity.id
_entity.type
_entity.pdbx_description
1 polymer ?
#
loop_
_entity_poly.entity_id
_entity_poly.type
_entity_poly.pdbx_seq_one_letter_code
_entity_poly.pdbx_strand_id
1 'polypeptide(L)'
;MDSDSLFVNQTELYEILCKFLTNIKKDGSERKTVDNYKRKAQMLETYRNDYLKNHRKMCELSDFDHVYFKKGCFETAQEVYLNIKENIDKTIELKRRRYNHHQATGLSSSLTRNIVDRKKGRHNHNQVRRLAMKGPHNESIHSTWTEGPAC
;
A
#
# COMPACT_ATOMS: atom_id res chain seq x y z
N MET A 1 33.41 -5.73 -29.99
CA MET A 1 32.32 -5.03 -29.27
C MET A 1 32.85 -3.63 -29.02
N ASP A 2 32.27 -2.64 -29.67
CA ASP A 2 32.66 -1.22 -29.59
C ASP A 2 31.91 -0.50 -28.44
N SER A 3 32.28 0.75 -28.15
CA SER A 3 31.65 1.58 -27.11
C SER A 3 30.14 1.74 -27.31
N ASP A 4 29.70 1.85 -28.55
CA ASP A 4 28.30 2.12 -28.89
C ASP A 4 27.43 0.88 -28.61
N SER A 5 27.89 -0.30 -28.99
CA SER A 5 27.20 -1.56 -28.65
C SER A 5 27.14 -1.83 -27.15
N LEU A 6 28.19 -1.46 -26.40
CA LEU A 6 28.19 -1.53 -24.94
C LEU A 6 27.20 -0.54 -24.32
N PHE A 7 27.08 0.67 -24.89
CA PHE A 7 26.13 1.67 -24.43
C PHE A 7 24.67 1.28 -24.70
N VAL A 8 24.38 0.68 -25.85
CA VAL A 8 23.06 0.09 -26.14
C VAL A 8 22.71 -0.97 -25.08
N ASN A 9 23.64 -1.88 -24.79
CA ASN A 9 23.45 -2.89 -23.75
C ASN A 9 23.21 -2.27 -22.36
N GLN A 10 23.93 -1.20 -21.99
CA GLN A 10 23.64 -0.48 -20.73
C GLN A 10 22.23 0.10 -20.70
N THR A 11 21.79 0.65 -21.83
CA THR A 11 20.45 1.23 -21.94
C THR A 11 19.38 0.15 -21.78
N GLU A 12 19.54 -0.99 -22.44
CA GLU A 12 18.62 -2.13 -22.32
C GLU A 12 18.55 -2.68 -20.89
N LEU A 13 19.69 -2.89 -20.23
CA LEU A 13 19.73 -3.35 -18.84
C LEU A 13 19.09 -2.35 -17.89
N TYR A 14 19.31 -1.05 -18.10
CA TYR A 14 18.66 0.01 -17.32
C TYR A 14 17.13 0.00 -17.50
N GLU A 15 16.64 -0.16 -18.73
CA GLU A 15 15.21 -0.28 -18.98
C GLU A 15 14.60 -1.52 -18.32
N ILE A 16 15.32 -2.65 -18.32
CA ILE A 16 14.90 -3.87 -17.63
C ILE A 16 14.76 -3.58 -16.13
N LEU A 17 15.71 -2.90 -15.51
CA LEU A 17 15.62 -2.49 -14.09
C LEU A 17 14.40 -1.58 -13.84
N CYS A 18 14.15 -0.60 -14.71
CA CYS A 18 12.99 0.30 -14.59
C CYS A 18 11.65 -0.45 -14.70
N LYS A 19 11.54 -1.37 -15.67
CA LYS A 19 10.37 -2.25 -15.84
C LYS A 19 10.20 -3.16 -14.62
N PHE A 20 11.30 -3.68 -14.08
CA PHE A 20 11.30 -4.54 -12.91
C PHE A 20 10.81 -3.81 -11.66
N LEU A 21 11.27 -2.57 -11.42
CA LEU A 21 10.78 -1.69 -10.37
C LEU A 21 9.28 -1.43 -10.51
N THR A 22 8.82 -1.12 -11.71
CA THR A 22 7.40 -0.87 -12.00
C THR A 22 6.55 -2.09 -11.67
N ASN A 23 7.00 -3.29 -12.06
CA ASN A 23 6.31 -4.54 -11.78
C ASN A 23 6.22 -4.84 -10.28
N ILE A 24 7.29 -4.58 -9.52
CA ILE A 24 7.28 -4.72 -8.06
C ILE A 24 6.29 -3.76 -7.40
N LYS A 25 6.29 -2.49 -7.81
CA LYS A 25 5.34 -1.48 -7.28
C LYS A 25 3.89 -1.86 -7.54
N LYS A 26 3.61 -2.47 -8.71
CA LYS A 26 2.27 -2.91 -9.14
C LYS A 26 1.87 -4.30 -8.65
N ASP A 27 2.69 -4.99 -7.85
CA ASP A 27 2.32 -6.32 -7.37
C ASP A 27 1.13 -6.28 -6.41
N GLY A 28 0.12 -7.10 -6.72
CA GLY A 28 -1.03 -7.37 -5.87
C GLY A 28 -0.63 -8.02 -4.54
N SER A 29 -1.49 -7.86 -3.53
CA SER A 29 -1.22 -8.32 -2.16
C SER A 29 -0.98 -9.83 -2.03
N GLU A 30 -1.63 -10.61 -2.90
CA GLU A 30 -1.55 -12.05 -3.06
C GLU A 30 -0.22 -12.51 -3.65
N ARG A 31 0.40 -11.69 -4.51
CA ARG A 31 1.72 -11.98 -5.10
C ARG A 31 2.87 -11.56 -4.21
N LYS A 32 2.64 -10.70 -3.21
CA LYS A 32 3.67 -10.22 -2.27
C LYS A 32 4.09 -11.27 -1.23
N THR A 33 4.33 -12.51 -1.65
CA THR A 33 4.81 -13.59 -0.76
C THR A 33 6.32 -13.51 -0.56
N VAL A 34 6.81 -14.05 0.56
CA VAL A 34 8.25 -14.08 0.86
C VAL A 34 9.01 -14.84 -0.22
N ASP A 35 8.52 -15.99 -0.66
CA ASP A 35 9.21 -16.81 -1.66
C ASP A 35 9.26 -16.15 -3.04
N ASN A 36 8.17 -15.49 -3.46
CA ASN A 36 8.16 -14.73 -4.71
C ASN A 36 9.19 -13.58 -4.65
N TYR A 37 9.23 -12.85 -3.56
CA TYR A 37 10.13 -11.72 -3.40
C TYR A 37 11.60 -12.13 -3.21
N LYS A 38 11.89 -13.32 -2.66
CA LYS A 38 13.23 -13.92 -2.69
C LYS A 38 13.71 -14.23 -4.11
N ARG A 39 12.84 -14.80 -4.96
CA ARG A 39 13.18 -15.03 -6.39
C ARG A 39 13.42 -13.72 -7.13
N LYS A 40 12.60 -12.70 -6.85
CA LYS A 40 12.81 -11.35 -7.40
C LYS A 40 14.15 -10.74 -6.95
N ALA A 41 14.56 -10.96 -5.71
CA ALA A 41 15.85 -10.51 -5.21
C ALA A 41 17.01 -11.17 -5.98
N GLN A 42 16.93 -12.49 -6.20
CA GLN A 42 17.94 -13.22 -6.98
C GLN A 42 18.03 -12.69 -8.42
N MET A 43 16.88 -12.45 -9.06
CA MET A 43 16.85 -11.92 -10.43
C MET A 43 17.39 -10.49 -10.51
N LEU A 44 17.14 -9.65 -9.51
CA LEU A 44 17.71 -8.32 -9.40
C LEU A 44 19.25 -8.35 -9.35
N GLU A 45 19.82 -9.27 -8.57
CA GLU A 45 21.28 -9.42 -8.48
C GLU A 45 21.88 -9.88 -9.81
N THR A 46 21.20 -10.73 -10.57
CA THR A 46 21.62 -11.08 -11.94
C THR A 46 21.72 -9.83 -12.82
N TYR A 47 20.65 -9.03 -12.89
CA TYR A 47 20.66 -7.79 -13.69
C TYR A 47 21.73 -6.81 -13.25
N ARG A 48 21.93 -6.64 -11.93
CA ARG A 48 22.99 -5.80 -11.40
C ARG A 48 24.37 -6.29 -11.82
N ASN A 49 24.64 -7.59 -11.70
CA ASN A 49 25.94 -8.15 -12.04
C ASN A 49 26.26 -7.98 -13.51
N ASP A 50 25.27 -8.14 -14.39
CA ASP A 50 25.46 -7.94 -15.82
C ASP A 50 25.67 -6.45 -16.16
N TYR A 51 24.92 -5.55 -15.50
CA TYR A 51 25.13 -4.10 -15.63
C TYR A 51 26.53 -3.68 -15.18
N LEU A 52 27.05 -4.25 -14.07
CA LEU A 52 28.41 -3.97 -13.57
C LEU A 52 29.51 -4.51 -14.49
N LYS A 53 29.32 -5.70 -15.07
CA LYS A 53 30.25 -6.23 -16.07
C LYS A 53 30.31 -5.32 -17.29
N ASN A 54 29.16 -4.86 -17.76
CA ASN A 54 29.07 -3.97 -18.91
C ASN A 54 29.64 -2.57 -18.60
N HIS A 55 29.37 -2.04 -17.41
CA HIS A 55 29.96 -0.80 -16.91
C HIS A 55 31.49 -0.85 -16.89
N ARG A 56 32.10 -1.93 -16.40
CA ARG A 56 33.56 -2.10 -16.41
C ARG A 56 34.13 -1.99 -17.83
N LYS A 57 33.49 -2.62 -18.80
CA LYS A 57 33.88 -2.51 -20.22
C LYS A 57 33.71 -1.09 -20.77
N MET A 58 32.65 -0.38 -20.38
CA MET A 58 32.49 1.04 -20.73
C MET A 58 33.66 1.87 -20.20
N CYS A 59 34.07 1.66 -18.94
CA CYS A 59 35.21 2.36 -18.35
C CYS A 59 36.56 2.03 -19.01
N GLU A 60 36.71 0.82 -19.55
CA GLU A 60 37.95 0.40 -20.22
C GLU A 60 38.04 0.89 -21.66
N LEU A 61 36.91 0.99 -22.37
CA LEU A 61 36.89 1.14 -23.83
C LEU A 61 36.29 2.46 -24.33
N SER A 62 35.58 3.21 -23.48
CA SER A 62 34.89 4.44 -23.88
C SER A 62 35.61 5.67 -23.34
N ASP A 63 35.63 6.74 -24.14
CA ASP A 63 36.15 8.03 -23.70
C ASP A 63 35.29 8.62 -22.57
N PHE A 64 35.92 9.35 -21.64
CA PHE A 64 35.20 10.05 -20.57
C PHE A 64 34.22 11.11 -21.09
N ASP A 65 34.42 11.59 -22.32
CA ASP A 65 33.53 12.53 -22.98
C ASP A 65 32.25 11.87 -23.54
N HIS A 66 32.18 10.53 -23.51
CA HIS A 66 31.05 9.76 -23.98
C HIS A 66 29.78 10.05 -23.16
N VAL A 67 28.62 10.01 -23.82
CA VAL A 67 27.33 10.41 -23.25
C VAL A 67 26.97 9.63 -21.98
N TYR A 68 27.45 8.38 -21.88
CA TYR A 68 27.29 7.50 -20.72
C TYR A 68 27.81 8.12 -19.42
N PHE A 69 29.01 8.72 -19.47
CA PHE A 69 29.63 9.32 -18.29
C PHE A 69 29.09 10.73 -18.02
N LYS A 70 28.93 11.55 -19.07
CA LYS A 70 28.38 12.91 -18.95
C LYS A 70 27.00 12.95 -18.30
N LYS A 71 26.16 11.95 -18.56
CA LYS A 71 24.80 11.87 -18.02
C LYS A 71 24.72 11.15 -16.67
N GLY A 72 25.83 10.67 -16.12
CA GLY A 72 25.79 9.89 -14.87
C GLY A 72 24.89 8.65 -14.98
N CYS A 73 24.96 7.95 -16.11
CA CYS A 73 24.07 6.82 -16.38
C CYS A 73 24.24 5.69 -15.35
N PHE A 74 25.46 5.50 -14.86
CA PHE A 74 25.77 4.49 -13.85
C PHE A 74 25.08 4.79 -12.51
N GLU A 75 25.22 6.02 -12.03
CA GLU A 75 24.64 6.51 -10.77
C GLU A 75 23.12 6.38 -10.81
N THR A 76 22.52 6.81 -11.92
CA THR A 76 21.07 6.71 -12.14
C THR A 76 20.60 5.25 -12.08
N ALA A 77 21.30 4.33 -12.75
CA ALA A 77 20.95 2.91 -12.71
C ALA A 77 21.15 2.31 -11.30
N GLN A 78 22.17 2.75 -10.58
CA GLN A 78 22.46 2.32 -9.22
C GLN A 78 21.35 2.78 -8.25
N GLU A 79 20.82 3.99 -8.40
CA GLU A 79 19.66 4.46 -7.64
C GLU A 79 18.42 3.60 -7.87
N VAL A 80 18.14 3.24 -9.13
CA VAL A 80 17.03 2.34 -9.47
C VAL A 80 17.21 0.98 -8.82
N TYR A 81 18.40 0.38 -8.88
CA TYR A 81 18.72 -0.87 -8.19
C TYR A 81 18.46 -0.79 -6.68
N LEU A 82 18.95 0.27 -6.03
CA LEU A 82 18.78 0.47 -4.59
C LEU A 82 17.29 0.60 -4.21
N ASN A 83 16.52 1.33 -5.02
CA ASN A 83 15.07 1.47 -4.83
C ASN A 83 14.36 0.12 -4.93
N ILE A 84 14.70 -0.70 -5.92
CA ILE A 84 14.13 -2.04 -6.06
C ILE A 84 14.46 -2.89 -4.84
N LYS A 85 15.74 -2.91 -4.43
CA LYS A 85 16.21 -3.69 -3.29
C LYS A 85 15.48 -3.32 -2.01
N GLU A 86 15.34 -2.02 -1.76
CA GLU A 86 14.62 -1.50 -0.60
C GLU A 86 13.13 -1.94 -0.62
N ASN A 87 12.46 -1.89 -1.76
CA ASN A 87 11.08 -2.37 -1.89
C ASN A 87 10.96 -3.87 -1.60
N ILE A 88 11.93 -4.66 -2.06
CA ILE A 88 11.97 -6.10 -1.81
C ILE A 88 12.14 -6.38 -0.33
N ASP A 89 13.15 -5.78 0.30
CA ASP A 89 13.49 -6.01 1.70
C ASP A 89 12.34 -5.58 2.62
N LYS A 90 11.75 -4.40 2.37
CA LYS A 90 10.56 -3.92 3.10
C LYS A 90 9.40 -4.90 2.99
N THR A 91 9.15 -5.46 1.79
CA THR A 91 8.05 -6.39 1.58
C THR A 91 8.26 -7.71 2.33
N ILE A 92 9.47 -8.27 2.26
CA ILE A 92 9.84 -9.50 2.97
C ILE A 92 9.68 -9.31 4.48
N GLU A 93 10.21 -8.20 5.01
CA GLU A 93 10.15 -7.89 6.44
C GLU A 93 8.71 -7.71 6.93
N LEU A 94 7.87 -6.99 6.18
CA LEU A 94 6.46 -6.81 6.52
C LEU A 94 5.71 -8.14 6.57
N LYS A 95 5.97 -9.07 5.65
CA LYS A 95 5.34 -10.40 5.67
C LYS A 95 5.84 -11.27 6.82
N ARG A 96 7.14 -11.22 7.13
CA ARG A 96 7.72 -11.91 8.29
C ARG A 96 7.10 -11.43 9.60
N ARG A 97 6.97 -10.12 9.79
CA ARG A 97 6.32 -9.53 10.99
C ARG A 97 4.88 -9.99 11.16
N ARG A 98 4.09 -10.00 10.07
CA ARG A 98 2.70 -10.48 10.11
C ARG A 98 2.62 -11.94 10.51
N TYR A 99 3.46 -12.80 9.93
CA TYR A 99 3.52 -14.22 10.31
C TYR A 99 3.81 -14.39 11.81
N ASN A 100 4.83 -13.70 12.32
CA ASN A 100 5.18 -13.77 13.74
C ASN A 100 4.05 -13.24 14.66
N HIS A 101 3.35 -12.17 14.24
CA HIS A 101 2.22 -11.64 14.99
C HIS A 101 1.02 -12.60 15.04
N HIS A 102 0.71 -13.27 13.92
CA HIS A 102 -0.35 -14.29 13.90
C HIS A 102 -0.01 -15.48 14.81
N GLN A 103 1.25 -15.91 14.84
CA GLN A 103 1.71 -16.98 15.73
C GLN A 103 1.63 -16.57 17.21
N ALA A 104 1.98 -15.32 17.53
CA ALA A 104 1.97 -14.82 18.91
C ALA A 104 0.55 -14.58 19.47
N THR A 105 -0.41 -14.22 18.61
CA THR A 105 -1.77 -13.84 19.04
C THR A 105 -2.77 -14.99 19.04
N GLY A 106 -2.43 -16.16 18.48
CA GLY A 106 -3.35 -17.32 18.39
C GLY A 106 -4.62 -17.07 17.56
N LEU A 107 -4.77 -15.86 16.97
CA LEU A 107 -5.91 -15.49 16.15
C LEU A 107 -5.70 -16.03 14.74
N SER A 108 -6.29 -17.20 14.49
CA SER A 108 -6.48 -17.72 13.14
C SER A 108 -7.13 -16.66 12.27
N SER A 109 -6.59 -16.45 11.06
CA SER A 109 -7.04 -15.47 10.08
C SER A 109 -8.51 -15.63 9.64
N SER A 110 -9.19 -16.69 10.08
CA SER A 110 -10.62 -16.92 9.87
C SER A 110 -11.54 -16.12 10.80
N LEU A 111 -11.07 -15.61 11.95
CA LEU A 111 -11.95 -14.96 12.95
C LEU A 111 -12.13 -13.44 12.80
N THR A 112 -11.26 -12.74 12.07
CA THR A 112 -11.28 -11.27 12.02
C THR A 112 -12.39 -10.66 11.15
N ARG A 113 -13.17 -11.47 10.41
CA ARG A 113 -14.34 -10.98 9.68
C ARG A 113 -15.57 -10.70 10.57
N ASN A 114 -15.59 -11.12 11.83
CA ASN A 114 -16.78 -11.07 12.68
C ASN A 114 -16.81 -9.94 13.73
N ILE A 115 -15.79 -9.05 13.78
CA ILE A 115 -15.68 -8.05 14.86
C ILE A 115 -16.30 -6.69 14.49
N VAL A 116 -16.59 -6.41 13.22
CA VAL A 116 -17.12 -5.09 12.81
C VAL A 116 -18.66 -4.98 12.89
N ASP A 117 -19.41 -6.09 12.92
CA ASP A 117 -20.88 -6.06 12.88
C ASP A 117 -21.62 -6.18 14.23
N ARG A 118 -20.94 -6.05 15.37
CA ARG A 118 -21.57 -6.11 16.72
C ARG A 118 -21.84 -4.75 17.39
N LYS A 119 -21.74 -3.63 16.68
CA LYS A 119 -22.04 -2.28 17.23
C LYS A 119 -23.32 -1.62 16.68
N LYS A 120 -24.28 -2.40 16.18
CA LYS A 120 -25.60 -1.86 15.84
C LYS A 120 -26.71 -2.85 16.20
N GLY A 121 -27.31 -2.66 17.37
CA GLY A 121 -28.54 -3.36 17.76
C GLY A 121 -28.47 -4.00 19.13
N ARG A 122 -28.79 -3.21 20.17
CA ARG A 122 -29.53 -3.62 21.37
C ARG A 122 -29.57 -2.44 22.31
N HIS A 123 -30.73 -1.78 22.38
CA HIS A 123 -31.36 -1.30 23.60
C HIS A 123 -32.82 -1.03 23.25
N ASN A 124 -33.68 -2.01 23.53
CA ASN A 124 -35.09 -1.74 23.79
C ASN A 124 -35.54 -2.64 24.94
N HIS A 125 -36.33 -2.01 25.81
CA HIS A 125 -37.28 -2.57 26.75
C HIS A 125 -36.77 -3.12 28.09
N ASN A 126 -37.04 -2.36 29.16
CA ASN A 126 -37.51 -2.92 30.42
C ASN A 126 -38.63 -2.03 30.98
N GLN A 127 -39.86 -2.52 30.85
CA GLN A 127 -41.06 -2.07 31.55
C GLN A 127 -41.10 -2.70 32.94
N VAL A 128 -41.33 -1.94 34.02
CA VAL A 128 -42.13 -2.38 35.18
C VAL A 128 -42.86 -1.19 35.86
N ARG A 129 -44.18 -1.17 35.66
CA ARG A 129 -45.32 -0.79 36.54
C ARG A 129 -45.10 0.09 37.80
N ARG A 130 -45.91 1.16 37.89
CA ARG A 130 -46.70 1.52 39.10
C ARG A 130 -48.09 2.04 38.70
N LEU A 131 -49.10 1.58 39.43
CA LEU A 131 -50.54 1.77 39.20
C LEU A 131 -51.12 2.93 40.06
N ALA A 132 -52.18 3.51 39.51
CA ALA A 132 -53.36 4.13 40.14
C ALA A 132 -53.22 5.50 40.86
N MET A 133 -53.99 6.51 40.41
CA MET A 133 -55.31 6.85 40.98
C MET A 133 -55.91 8.13 40.35
N LYS A 134 -57.19 8.03 39.93
CA LYS A 134 -58.29 9.03 39.96
C LYS A 134 -58.25 10.28 39.06
N GLY A 135 -59.27 10.41 38.18
CA GLY A 135 -59.78 11.69 37.63
C GLY A 135 -60.57 12.51 38.68
N PRO A 136 -61.47 13.48 38.35
CA PRO A 136 -62.19 13.65 37.06
C PRO A 136 -62.53 15.13 36.63
N HIS A 137 -63.27 15.29 35.50
CA HIS A 137 -64.11 16.44 35.05
C HIS A 137 -63.41 17.81 34.75
N ASN A 138 -63.84 18.74 33.88
CA ASN A 138 -65.11 19.02 33.18
C ASN A 138 -64.91 20.04 32.01
N GLU A 139 -65.89 20.11 31.09
CA GLU A 139 -66.37 21.26 30.24
C GLU A 139 -65.36 22.18 29.50
N SER A 140 -65.32 22.29 28.16
CA SER A 140 -66.30 22.76 27.15
C SER A 140 -66.62 24.28 27.19
N ILE A 141 -66.65 24.87 25.98
CA ILE A 141 -67.40 26.08 25.54
C ILE A 141 -66.61 27.42 25.38
N HIS A 142 -66.36 27.74 24.10
CA HIS A 142 -66.55 29.02 23.36
C HIS A 142 -65.71 30.30 23.59
N SER A 143 -65.39 30.90 22.42
CA SER A 143 -65.51 32.34 22.07
C SER A 143 -64.50 33.33 22.67
N THR A 144 -64.01 34.39 22.03
CA THR A 144 -64.03 34.97 20.66
C THR A 144 -63.32 36.35 20.77
N TRP A 145 -62.78 36.88 19.66
CA TRP A 145 -62.41 38.30 19.39
C TRP A 145 -61.20 38.85 20.18
N THR A 146 -60.32 39.74 19.70
CA THR A 146 -60.34 40.84 18.71
C THR A 146 -58.91 41.06 18.18
N GLU A 147 -58.69 41.19 16.87
CA GLU A 147 -58.42 42.45 16.12
C GLU A 147 -57.18 43.27 16.54
N GLY A 148 -56.31 43.56 15.56
CA GLY A 148 -55.37 44.69 15.60
C GLY A 148 -54.35 44.65 14.45
N PRO A 149 -54.10 45.74 13.68
CA PRO A 149 -53.85 45.64 12.24
C PRO A 149 -52.42 45.97 11.76
N ALA A 150 -52.22 45.60 10.49
CA ALA A 150 -51.37 46.14 9.43
C ALA A 150 -50.29 47.21 9.74
N CYS A 151 -49.07 46.89 9.31
CA CYS A 151 -48.24 47.71 8.41
C CYS A 151 -47.39 46.76 7.54
#